data_AF-H3H633-F1
#
_entry.id   AF-H3H633-F1
#
_cell.length_a   1.000
_cell.length_b   1.000
_cell.length_c   1.000
_cell.angle_alpha   90.00
_cell.angle_beta   90.00
_cell.angle_gamma   90.00
#
_symmetry.space_group_name_H-M   'P 1'
#
loop_
_entity.id
_entity.type
_entity.pdbx_description
1 polymer ?
#
loop_
_entity_poly.entity_id
_entity_poly.type
_entity_poly.pdbx_seq_one_letter_code
_entity_poly.pdbx_strand_id
1 'polypeptide(L)'
;MARMSTTYEFTVEGLFVDFWHCNTTGAYSGIVASGNGDSSDATNVDKTFLRGLTPTDEDGVASYTSIFPGHYTSRATHIHLIGTYNGTPLGGNNTYSGGYASHVGQLFFDQDLISEVEATAPYSTNTQELTTNADDSILSEEATEDFDPFFEYVLLGDTVSDGVLAWISVGVDMTEAQTITAAGTLTADGGVMADSTGTTTGGGGGGGMGGGSDMAGGFGGSVGGPESGNGSVSVGRLGA
;
A
#
# COMPACT_ATOMS: atom_id res chain seq x y z
N MET A 1 4.07 -39.11 9.37
CA MET A 1 4.06 -39.05 7.90
C MET A 1 4.67 -37.70 7.56
N ALA A 2 5.93 -37.64 7.14
CA ALA A 2 6.58 -36.38 6.82
C ALA A 2 6.05 -35.91 5.45
N ARG A 3 5.25 -34.84 5.44
CA ARG A 3 4.97 -34.10 4.21
C ARG A 3 6.22 -33.29 3.92
N MET A 4 7.02 -33.75 2.96
CA MET A 4 8.08 -32.96 2.37
C MET A 4 7.39 -31.97 1.42
N SER A 5 7.17 -30.75 1.88
CA SER A 5 6.78 -29.65 0.98
C SER A 5 8.05 -29.20 0.28
N THR A 6 8.27 -29.66 -0.95
CA THR A 6 9.24 -29.02 -1.85
C THR A 6 8.61 -27.74 -2.38
N THR A 7 8.66 -26.68 -1.59
CA THR A 7 8.55 -25.31 -2.11
C THR A 7 9.90 -25.02 -2.76
N TYR A 8 9.93 -24.87 -4.07
CA TYR A 8 11.13 -24.40 -4.75
C TYR A 8 11.10 -22.87 -4.69
N GLU A 9 12.00 -22.28 -3.91
CA GLU A 9 12.21 -20.83 -3.88
C GLU A 9 13.11 -20.47 -5.06
N PHE A 10 12.50 -19.94 -6.12
CA PHE A 10 13.21 -19.33 -7.23
C PHE A 10 13.04 -17.82 -7.15
N THR A 11 14.07 -17.07 -7.50
CA THR A 11 13.96 -15.64 -7.72
C THR A 11 13.00 -15.39 -8.87
N VAL A 12 12.17 -14.35 -8.76
CA VAL A 12 11.22 -13.98 -9.81
C VAL A 12 11.75 -12.73 -10.48
N GLU A 13 12.32 -12.88 -11.68
CA GLU A 13 12.75 -11.75 -12.51
C GLU A 13 11.56 -11.12 -13.26
N GLY A 14 11.54 -9.80 -13.38
CA GLY A 14 10.58 -9.07 -14.19
C GLY A 14 9.16 -8.97 -13.62
N LEU A 15 8.97 -9.33 -12.34
CA LEU A 15 7.74 -9.02 -11.60
C LEU A 15 7.70 -7.51 -11.34
N PHE A 16 6.66 -6.84 -11.82
CA PHE A 16 6.49 -5.42 -11.58
C PHE A 16 5.93 -5.20 -10.17
N VAL A 17 6.77 -4.66 -9.29
CA VAL A 17 6.38 -4.30 -7.93
C VAL A 17 5.93 -2.84 -7.94
N ASP A 18 4.65 -2.63 -7.68
CA ASP A 18 4.09 -1.32 -7.34
C ASP A 18 4.22 -1.14 -5.83
N PHE A 19 4.70 0.01 -5.38
CA PHE A 19 4.73 0.38 -3.97
C PHE A 19 4.14 1.76 -3.78
N TRP A 20 3.42 1.95 -2.67
CA TRP A 20 2.94 3.27 -2.28
C TRP A 20 2.76 3.39 -0.77
N HIS A 21 2.89 4.62 -0.28
CA HIS A 21 2.60 4.95 1.12
C HIS A 21 2.18 6.41 1.25
N CYS A 22 1.68 6.77 2.42
CA CYS A 22 1.30 8.16 2.72
C CYS A 22 2.54 9.03 3.01
N ASN A 23 2.37 10.34 2.89
CA ASN A 23 3.37 11.31 3.32
C ASN A 23 3.47 11.40 4.85
N THR A 24 4.35 12.27 5.35
CA THR A 24 4.62 12.44 6.79
C THR A 24 3.42 12.89 7.60
N THR A 25 2.35 13.40 6.96
CA THR A 25 1.11 13.83 7.60
C THR A 25 -0.06 12.88 7.31
N GLY A 26 0.20 11.69 6.77
CA GLY A 26 -0.81 10.66 6.53
C GLY A 26 -1.68 10.85 5.29
N ALA A 27 -1.24 11.66 4.31
CA ALA A 27 -1.96 11.83 3.05
C ALA A 27 -1.36 10.99 1.92
N TYR A 28 -2.22 10.25 1.21
CA TYR A 28 -1.88 9.55 -0.04
C TYR A 28 -2.06 10.46 -1.24
N SER A 29 -1.11 10.43 -2.18
CA SER A 29 -1.24 11.12 -3.46
C SER A 29 -2.34 10.48 -4.32
N GLY A 30 -3.05 11.29 -5.11
CA GLY A 30 -4.10 10.83 -6.02
C GLY A 30 -5.44 10.52 -5.35
N ILE A 31 -5.57 10.78 -4.04
CA ILE A 31 -6.77 10.49 -3.25
C ILE A 31 -7.31 11.79 -2.64
N VAL A 32 -8.57 12.11 -2.88
CA VAL A 32 -9.27 13.22 -2.23
C VAL A 32 -10.50 12.66 -1.54
N ALA A 33 -10.35 12.35 -0.25
CA ALA A 33 -11.42 11.76 0.54
C ALA A 33 -11.23 11.98 2.04
N SER A 34 -12.30 11.84 2.80
CA SER A 34 -12.25 11.92 4.27
C SER A 34 -11.28 10.86 4.82
N GLY A 35 -10.41 11.27 5.76
CA GLY A 35 -9.39 10.39 6.34
C GLY A 35 -8.05 10.37 5.61
N ASN A 36 -7.91 11.00 4.44
CA ASN A 36 -6.65 11.06 3.70
C ASN A 36 -5.69 12.19 4.15
N GLY A 37 -5.64 12.51 5.44
CA GLY A 37 -4.82 13.60 6.01
C GLY A 37 -5.30 15.02 5.68
N ASP A 38 -5.55 15.35 4.41
CA ASP A 38 -6.11 16.63 3.95
C ASP A 38 -7.09 16.40 2.79
N SER A 39 -8.39 16.37 3.10
CA SER A 39 -9.44 16.23 2.09
C SER A 39 -9.83 17.57 1.44
N SER A 40 -9.23 18.69 1.85
CA SER A 40 -9.54 20.03 1.33
C SER A 40 -8.72 20.38 0.10
N ASP A 41 -7.56 19.75 -0.10
CA ASP A 41 -6.74 19.90 -1.30
C ASP A 41 -7.29 19.05 -2.46
N ALA A 42 -8.18 19.65 -3.24
CA ALA A 42 -8.70 19.03 -4.45
C ALA A 42 -7.62 18.78 -5.52
N THR A 43 -6.47 19.46 -5.47
CA THR A 43 -5.38 19.26 -6.43
C THR A 43 -4.60 17.98 -6.14
N ASN A 44 -4.82 17.34 -4.98
CA ASN A 44 -4.15 16.11 -4.62
C ASN A 44 -4.52 14.94 -5.56
N VAL A 45 -5.67 15.00 -6.22
CA VAL A 45 -6.12 14.00 -7.20
C VAL A 45 -5.15 13.84 -8.38
N ASP A 46 -4.41 14.89 -8.73
CA ASP A 46 -3.42 14.89 -9.83
C ASP A 46 -1.99 14.56 -9.37
N LYS A 47 -1.79 14.28 -8.07
CA LYS A 47 -0.46 14.03 -7.49
C LYS A 47 -0.11 12.55 -7.52
N THR A 48 1.18 12.27 -7.55
CA THR A 48 1.75 10.91 -7.63
C THR A 48 2.97 10.71 -6.71
N PHE A 49 3.19 11.60 -5.73
CA PHE A 49 4.28 11.45 -4.78
C PHE A 49 4.19 10.12 -4.02
N LEU A 50 5.35 9.58 -3.60
CA LEU A 50 5.47 8.39 -2.75
C LEU A 50 4.77 7.15 -3.32
N ARG A 51 4.80 7.05 -4.65
CA ARG A 51 4.42 5.87 -5.41
C ARG A 51 5.58 5.51 -6.32
N GLY A 52 5.79 4.23 -6.58
CA GLY A 52 6.73 3.82 -7.61
C GLY A 52 6.48 2.42 -8.11
N LEU A 53 7.06 2.16 -9.27
CA LEU A 53 6.91 0.91 -9.99
C LEU A 53 8.30 0.49 -10.44
N THR A 54 8.72 -0.71 -10.07
CA THR A 54 10.04 -1.25 -10.42
C THR A 54 9.93 -2.73 -10.69
N PRO A 55 10.40 -3.22 -11.85
CA PRO A 55 10.51 -4.65 -12.07
C PRO A 55 11.61 -5.23 -11.17
N THR A 56 11.40 -6.43 -10.67
CA THR A 56 12.46 -7.21 -10.05
C THR A 56 13.57 -7.53 -11.06
N ASP A 57 14.82 -7.51 -10.60
CA ASP A 57 15.99 -7.87 -11.41
C ASP A 57 16.21 -9.40 -11.49
N GLU A 58 17.36 -9.82 -12.03
CA GLU A 58 17.73 -11.24 -12.18
C GLU A 58 17.82 -12.00 -10.84
N ASP A 59 18.07 -11.28 -9.75
CA ASP A 59 18.12 -11.80 -8.38
C ASP A 59 16.75 -11.70 -7.69
N GLY A 60 15.70 -11.24 -8.39
CA GLY A 60 14.35 -11.08 -7.85
C GLY A 60 14.18 -9.86 -6.95
N VAL A 61 15.09 -8.89 -7.01
CA VAL A 61 15.11 -7.72 -6.12
C VAL A 61 14.45 -6.53 -6.80
N ALA A 62 13.51 -5.89 -6.09
CA ALA A 62 13.02 -4.54 -6.40
C ALA A 62 13.50 -3.59 -5.30
N SER A 63 13.99 -2.41 -5.68
CA SER A 63 14.58 -1.43 -4.75
C SER A 63 13.97 -0.05 -4.93
N TYR A 64 13.74 0.63 -3.80
CA TYR A 64 13.17 1.97 -3.78
C TYR A 64 13.93 2.86 -2.80
N THR A 65 13.91 4.16 -3.05
CA THR A 65 14.34 5.18 -2.10
C THR A 65 13.16 6.10 -1.85
N SER A 66 12.75 6.21 -0.60
CA SER A 66 11.62 7.04 -0.18
C SER A 66 11.88 7.62 1.20
N ILE A 67 10.98 8.46 1.66
CA ILE A 67 10.88 8.83 3.07
C ILE A 67 10.26 7.68 3.87
N PHE A 68 10.40 7.69 5.19
CA PHE A 68 9.62 6.82 6.06
C PHE A 68 8.12 7.20 5.95
N PRO A 69 7.20 6.22 5.90
CA PRO A 69 5.77 6.54 5.84
C PRO A 69 5.29 7.24 7.11
N GLY A 70 4.40 8.23 6.98
CA GLY A 70 3.70 8.79 8.13
C GLY A 70 2.58 7.89 8.61
N HIS A 71 1.80 8.36 9.58
CA HIS A 71 0.61 7.68 10.08
C HIS A 71 -0.69 8.40 9.69
N TYR A 72 -1.78 7.65 9.66
CA TYR A 72 -3.14 8.16 9.54
C TYR A 72 -4.08 7.30 10.41
N THR A 73 -5.24 7.85 10.76
CA THR A 73 -6.12 7.22 11.77
C THR A 73 -6.52 5.79 11.40
N SER A 74 -6.61 4.94 12.43
CA SER A 74 -7.03 3.53 12.39
C SER A 74 -6.03 2.56 11.78
N ARG A 75 -4.85 3.01 11.32
CA ARG A 75 -3.86 2.16 10.68
C ARG A 75 -2.46 2.40 11.27
N ALA A 76 -1.76 1.31 11.56
CA ALA A 76 -0.33 1.32 11.87
C ALA A 76 0.47 1.82 10.66
N THR A 77 1.70 2.29 10.87
CA THR A 77 2.56 2.79 9.80
C THR A 77 3.00 1.65 8.86
N HIS A 78 2.73 1.79 7.55
CA HIS A 78 2.97 0.73 6.57
C HIS A 78 3.33 1.25 5.17
N ILE A 79 3.83 0.34 4.34
CA ILE A 79 3.98 0.48 2.89
C ILE A 79 3.11 -0.57 2.23
N HIS A 80 2.31 -0.17 1.24
CA HIS A 80 1.59 -1.12 0.42
C HIS A 80 2.47 -1.62 -0.73
N LEU A 81 2.25 -2.87 -1.16
CA LEU A 81 2.80 -3.39 -2.41
C LEU A 81 1.79 -4.19 -3.24
N ILE A 82 2.03 -4.22 -4.54
CA ILE A 82 1.40 -5.18 -5.45
C ILE A 82 2.48 -5.76 -6.38
N GLY A 83 2.55 -7.09 -6.45
CA GLY A 83 3.34 -7.79 -7.46
C GLY A 83 2.48 -8.07 -8.69
N THR A 84 2.84 -7.52 -9.85
CA THR A 84 2.11 -7.69 -11.12
C THR A 84 2.94 -8.33 -12.21
N TYR A 85 2.31 -9.19 -13.02
CA TYR A 85 2.94 -9.87 -14.15
C TYR A 85 2.01 -9.92 -15.36
N ASN A 86 2.56 -10.27 -16.54
CA ASN A 86 1.82 -10.37 -17.83
C ASN A 86 1.10 -9.10 -18.30
N GLY A 87 1.41 -7.94 -17.73
CA GLY A 87 1.02 -6.63 -18.25
C GLY A 87 2.06 -6.04 -19.19
N THR A 88 1.77 -4.84 -19.68
CA THR A 88 2.61 -4.10 -20.63
C THR A 88 3.11 -2.82 -19.98
N PRO A 89 4.45 -2.64 -19.85
CA PRO A 89 5.03 -1.35 -19.50
C PRO A 89 4.69 -0.34 -20.61
N LEU A 90 4.07 0.76 -20.23
CA LEU A 90 3.79 1.85 -21.13
C LEU A 90 5.00 2.81 -21.10
N GLY A 91 5.64 3.00 -22.25
CA GLY A 91 6.87 3.78 -22.34
C GLY A 91 6.69 5.24 -21.92
N GLY A 92 7.68 5.79 -21.21
CA GLY A 92 7.84 7.24 -20.99
C GLY A 92 7.43 7.77 -19.61
N ASN A 93 6.79 6.97 -18.76
CA ASN A 93 6.22 7.46 -17.50
C ASN A 93 6.10 6.42 -16.36
N ASN A 94 6.84 5.30 -16.37
CA ASN A 94 6.77 4.26 -15.33
C ASN A 94 5.34 3.74 -15.09
N THR A 95 4.52 3.64 -16.13
CA THR A 95 3.14 3.14 -16.01
C THR A 95 3.04 1.72 -16.56
N TYR A 96 2.12 0.94 -15.99
CA TYR A 96 1.89 -0.46 -16.34
C TYR A 96 0.40 -0.66 -16.60
N SER A 97 0.08 -1.40 -17.67
CA SER A 97 -1.30 -1.62 -18.08
C SER A 97 -1.57 -3.09 -18.34
N GLY A 98 -2.74 -3.53 -17.87
CA GLY A 98 -3.13 -4.93 -17.86
C GLY A 98 -2.29 -5.76 -16.90
N GLY A 99 -2.25 -7.06 -17.15
CA GLY A 99 -1.60 -8.02 -16.27
C GLY A 99 -2.49 -8.50 -15.14
N TYR A 100 -1.90 -9.29 -14.26
CA TYR A 100 -2.53 -9.86 -13.08
C TYR A 100 -1.66 -9.57 -11.86
N ALA A 101 -2.30 -9.32 -10.73
CA ALA A 101 -1.62 -9.30 -9.45
C ALA A 101 -1.40 -10.74 -8.97
N SER A 102 -0.16 -11.12 -8.70
CA SER A 102 0.20 -12.36 -8.00
C SER A 102 0.19 -12.16 -6.48
N HIS A 103 0.33 -10.92 -6.02
CA HIS A 103 0.33 -10.58 -4.61
C HIS A 103 -0.16 -9.15 -4.39
N VAL A 104 -0.94 -8.95 -3.32
CA VAL A 104 -1.35 -7.66 -2.79
C VAL A 104 -1.10 -7.75 -1.29
N GLY A 105 -0.35 -6.80 -0.73
CA GLY A 105 0.04 -6.87 0.67
C GLY A 105 0.43 -5.52 1.25
N GLN A 106 0.69 -5.54 2.56
CA GLN A 106 1.15 -4.40 3.34
C GLN A 106 2.33 -4.83 4.21
N LEU A 107 3.37 -4.01 4.21
CA LEU A 107 4.59 -4.23 4.99
C LEU A 107 4.68 -3.18 6.09
N PHE A 108 5.10 -3.61 7.27
CA PHE A 108 5.07 -2.83 8.49
C PHE A 108 6.48 -2.68 9.06
N PHE A 109 6.61 -1.76 10.01
CA PHE A 109 7.84 -1.52 10.75
C PHE A 109 7.59 -1.83 12.21
N ASP A 110 8.62 -2.27 12.94
CA ASP A 110 8.47 -2.50 14.36
C ASP A 110 8.10 -1.20 15.10
N GLN A 111 7.48 -1.35 16.27
CA GLN A 111 6.92 -0.22 17.00
C GLN A 111 8.00 0.72 17.55
N ASP A 112 9.21 0.21 17.80
CA ASP A 112 10.30 1.02 18.36
C ASP A 112 10.83 1.98 17.28
N LEU A 113 11.05 1.48 16.05
CA LEU A 113 11.44 2.32 14.91
C LEU A 113 10.38 3.36 14.58
N ILE A 114 9.10 2.98 14.56
CA ILE A 114 7.99 3.93 14.35
C ILE A 114 8.05 5.05 15.40
N SER A 115 8.19 4.68 16.68
CA SER A 115 8.21 5.64 17.78
C SER A 115 9.42 6.59 17.69
N GLU A 116 10.57 6.11 17.24
CA GLU A 116 11.76 6.94 17.03
C GLU A 116 11.55 7.95 15.89
N VAL A 117 10.98 7.51 14.76
CA VAL A 117 10.70 8.40 13.62
C VAL A 117 9.65 9.46 13.97
N GLU A 118 8.56 9.07 14.64
CA GLU A 118 7.47 9.97 15.05
C GLU A 118 7.96 11.12 15.96
N ALA A 119 9.06 10.92 16.70
CA ALA A 119 9.67 11.96 17.53
C ALA A 119 10.46 13.02 16.73
N THR A 120 10.68 12.82 15.42
CA THR A 120 11.50 13.69 14.57
C THR A 120 10.66 14.60 13.67
N ALA A 121 11.22 15.75 13.28
CA ALA A 121 10.59 16.59 12.26
C ALA A 121 10.80 16.00 10.85
N PRO A 122 9.79 16.04 9.95
CA PRO A 122 8.48 16.67 10.13
C PRO A 122 7.38 15.75 10.68
N TYR A 123 7.67 14.47 10.99
CA TYR A 123 6.67 13.52 11.50
C TYR A 123 5.98 14.00 12.78
N SER A 124 6.73 14.62 13.68
CA SER A 124 6.23 15.23 14.92
C SER A 124 5.23 16.39 14.70
N THR A 125 4.97 16.80 13.46
CA THR A 125 3.96 17.81 13.11
C THR A 125 2.62 17.19 12.72
N ASN A 126 2.55 15.87 12.52
CA ASN A 126 1.32 15.16 12.24
C ASN A 126 0.44 15.13 13.50
N THR A 127 -0.79 15.64 13.38
CA THR A 127 -1.74 15.73 14.50
C THR A 127 -2.81 14.65 14.46
N GLN A 128 -2.71 13.69 13.54
CA GLN A 128 -3.62 12.55 13.51
C GLN A 128 -3.39 11.63 14.72
N GLU A 129 -4.38 10.80 15.02
CA GLU A 129 -4.24 9.80 16.07
C GLU A 129 -3.39 8.64 15.57
N LEU A 130 -2.25 8.41 16.22
CA LEU A 130 -1.37 7.28 15.95
C LEU A 130 -2.02 5.98 16.43
N THR A 131 -2.22 5.04 15.50
CA THR A 131 -2.61 3.66 15.82
C THR A 131 -1.35 2.81 15.95
N THR A 132 -1.21 2.08 17.06
CA THR A 132 -0.04 1.21 17.27
C THR A 132 -0.16 -0.07 16.45
N ASN A 133 0.95 -0.77 16.24
CA ASN A 133 0.94 -2.09 15.60
C ASN A 133 0.00 -3.08 16.31
N ALA A 134 -0.08 -3.02 17.64
CA ALA A 134 -0.94 -3.91 18.42
C ALA A 134 -2.44 -3.61 18.26
N ASP A 135 -2.78 -2.40 17.80
CA ASP A 135 -4.16 -1.94 17.66
C ASP A 135 -4.65 -1.96 16.19
N ASP A 136 -3.76 -2.23 15.22
CA ASP A 136 -4.14 -2.35 13.80
C ASP A 136 -4.71 -3.75 13.51
N SER A 137 -6.01 -3.79 13.20
CA SER A 137 -6.72 -5.03 12.88
C SER A 137 -6.28 -5.65 11.55
N ILE A 138 -5.84 -4.84 10.58
CA ILE A 138 -5.37 -5.33 9.28
C ILE A 138 -3.99 -5.96 9.44
N LEU A 139 -3.10 -5.36 10.22
CA LEU A 139 -1.83 -6.01 10.58
C LEU A 139 -2.07 -7.35 11.27
N SER A 140 -3.05 -7.40 12.18
CA SER A 140 -3.42 -8.65 12.85
C SER A 140 -3.94 -9.74 11.90
N GLU A 141 -4.49 -9.36 10.75
CA GLU A 141 -4.95 -10.27 9.70
C GLU A 141 -3.82 -10.69 8.73
N GLU A 142 -2.92 -9.77 8.40
CA GLU A 142 -1.79 -9.99 7.48
C GLU A 142 -0.64 -10.78 8.13
N ALA A 143 -0.41 -10.57 9.44
CA ALA A 143 0.58 -11.33 10.20
C ALA A 143 0.03 -12.73 10.50
N THR A 144 0.62 -13.73 9.86
CA THR A 144 0.21 -15.14 9.99
C THR A 144 1.38 -16.00 10.46
N GLU A 145 1.12 -17.28 10.76
CA GLU A 145 2.21 -18.22 11.09
C GLU A 145 3.19 -18.42 9.92
N ASP A 146 2.75 -18.16 8.68
CA ASP A 146 3.51 -18.41 7.45
C ASP A 146 4.14 -17.13 6.87
N PHE A 147 3.74 -15.94 7.35
CA PHE A 147 4.25 -14.66 6.85
C PHE A 147 4.34 -13.61 7.96
N ASP A 148 5.56 -13.09 8.12
CA ASP A 148 5.89 -11.99 9.01
C ASP A 148 6.07 -10.71 8.15
N PRO A 149 5.14 -9.75 8.19
CA PRO A 149 5.14 -8.61 7.27
C PRO A 149 6.03 -7.46 7.76
N PHE A 150 6.91 -7.68 8.74
CA PHE A 150 7.78 -6.65 9.30
C PHE A 150 9.10 -6.55 8.53
N PHE A 151 9.47 -5.32 8.16
CA PHE A 151 10.80 -5.05 7.61
C PHE A 151 11.90 -5.34 8.64
N GLU A 152 12.95 -6.00 8.18
CA GLU A 152 14.26 -5.94 8.83
C GLU A 152 14.94 -4.62 8.44
N TYR A 153 15.76 -4.04 9.32
CA TYR A 153 16.41 -2.77 9.02
C TYR A 153 17.75 -2.55 9.72
N VAL A 154 18.51 -1.60 9.19
CA VAL A 154 19.66 -0.97 9.85
C VAL A 154 19.60 0.55 9.68
N LEU A 155 20.08 1.28 10.68
CA LEU A 155 20.31 2.72 10.54
C LEU A 155 21.57 2.96 9.69
N LEU A 156 21.49 3.97 8.82
CA LEU A 156 22.62 4.39 7.97
C LEU A 156 23.58 5.33 8.70
N GLY A 157 23.20 5.80 9.90
CA GLY A 157 24.02 6.62 10.78
C GLY A 157 23.67 6.39 12.26
N ASP A 158 23.82 7.44 13.06
CA ASP A 158 23.61 7.35 14.52
C ASP A 158 22.12 7.49 14.89
N THR A 159 21.30 8.05 13.99
CA THR A 159 19.88 8.31 14.22
C THR A 159 19.04 7.96 13.00
N VAL A 160 17.72 7.79 13.17
CA VAL A 160 16.77 7.63 12.04
C VAL A 160 16.80 8.76 11.01
N SER A 161 17.27 9.96 11.39
CA SER A 161 17.42 11.10 10.47
C SER A 161 18.57 10.94 9.48
N ASP A 162 19.54 10.07 9.78
CA ASP A 162 20.66 9.76 8.87
C ASP A 162 20.25 8.76 7.77
N GLY A 163 19.08 8.13 7.92
CA GLY A 163 18.49 7.21 6.97
C GLY A 163 18.34 5.79 7.52
N VAL A 164 17.42 5.05 6.91
CA VAL A 164 17.10 3.66 7.24
C VAL A 164 17.25 2.83 5.98
N LEU A 165 18.01 1.74 6.04
CA LEU A 165 17.99 0.69 5.03
C LEU A 165 17.12 -0.44 5.55
N ALA A 166 16.00 -0.68 4.89
CA ALA A 166 15.04 -1.73 5.24
C ALA A 166 14.95 -2.78 4.13
N TRP A 167 14.72 -4.04 4.49
CA TRP A 167 14.54 -5.14 3.56
C TRP A 167 13.58 -6.20 4.10
N ILE A 168 12.96 -6.94 3.20
CA ILE A 168 12.11 -8.10 3.49
C ILE A 168 12.11 -9.02 2.28
N SER A 169 11.94 -10.32 2.52
CA SER A 169 11.70 -11.30 1.46
C SER A 169 10.22 -11.65 1.44
N VAL A 170 9.58 -11.48 0.28
CA VAL A 170 8.16 -11.79 0.09
C VAL A 170 8.04 -12.99 -0.86
N GLY A 171 7.43 -14.07 -0.37
CA GLY A 171 7.05 -15.19 -1.21
C GLY A 171 5.82 -14.83 -2.04
N VAL A 172 5.88 -15.05 -3.35
CA VAL A 172 4.76 -14.80 -4.28
C VAL A 172 4.35 -16.09 -4.98
N ASP A 173 3.04 -16.36 -5.01
CA ASP A 173 2.50 -17.44 -5.82
C ASP A 173 2.26 -16.93 -7.24
N MET A 174 3.16 -17.28 -8.16
CA MET A 174 3.08 -16.87 -9.56
C MET A 174 1.95 -17.56 -10.34
N THR A 175 1.21 -18.48 -9.72
CA THR A 175 0.00 -19.08 -10.28
C THR A 175 -1.26 -18.30 -9.90
N GLU A 176 -1.19 -17.42 -8.90
CA GLU A 176 -2.27 -16.52 -8.54
C GLU A 176 -2.44 -15.43 -9.59
N ALA A 177 -3.70 -15.14 -9.93
CA ALA A 177 -4.04 -14.18 -10.96
C ALA A 177 -5.25 -13.35 -10.52
N GLN A 178 -4.98 -12.24 -9.84
CA GLN A 178 -5.99 -11.36 -9.29
C GLN A 178 -6.14 -10.09 -10.12
N THR A 179 -7.36 -9.58 -10.22
CA THR A 179 -7.65 -8.25 -10.76
C THR A 179 -7.79 -7.25 -9.62
N ILE A 180 -7.13 -6.11 -9.76
CA ILE A 180 -7.14 -5.03 -8.76
C ILE A 180 -8.02 -3.87 -9.24
N THR A 181 -8.69 -3.21 -8.30
CA THR A 181 -9.45 -1.97 -8.56
C THR A 181 -8.73 -0.83 -7.87
N ALA A 182 -8.34 0.19 -8.63
CA ALA A 182 -7.69 1.38 -8.09
C ALA A 182 -8.73 2.32 -7.44
N ALA A 183 -8.42 2.90 -6.29
CA ALA A 183 -9.25 3.91 -5.64
C ALA A 183 -9.23 5.27 -6.38
N GLY A 184 -8.19 5.53 -7.16
CA GLY A 184 -8.06 6.69 -8.04
C GLY A 184 -7.13 6.35 -9.20
N THR A 185 -7.37 6.96 -10.36
CA THR A 185 -6.60 6.75 -11.59
C THR A 185 -6.17 8.10 -12.15
N LEU A 186 -4.87 8.28 -12.39
CA LEU A 186 -4.37 9.44 -13.13
C LEU A 186 -4.47 9.17 -14.64
N THR A 187 -5.28 9.98 -15.33
CA THR A 187 -5.50 9.91 -16.78
C THR A 187 -4.81 11.07 -17.50
N ALA A 188 -4.88 11.08 -18.83
CA ALA A 188 -4.41 12.22 -19.64
C ALA A 188 -5.18 13.52 -19.35
N ASP A 189 -6.42 13.42 -18.87
CA ASP A 189 -7.29 14.55 -18.56
C ASP A 189 -7.30 14.91 -17.06
N GLY A 190 -6.42 14.28 -16.26
CA GLY A 190 -6.32 14.47 -14.82
C GLY A 190 -6.71 13.24 -14.01
N GLY A 191 -6.65 13.38 -12.69
CA GLY A 191 -7.00 12.35 -11.72
C GLY A 191 -8.50 12.14 -11.60
N VAL A 192 -8.91 10.88 -11.61
CA VAL A 192 -10.31 10.47 -11.47
C VAL A 192 -10.40 9.50 -10.30
N MET A 193 -11.20 9.85 -9.30
CA MET A 193 -11.51 8.94 -8.18
C MET A 193 -12.45 7.84 -8.68
N ALA A 194 -12.25 6.61 -8.20
CA ALA A 194 -13.26 5.57 -8.41
C ALA A 194 -14.56 5.97 -7.71
N ASP A 195 -15.70 5.65 -8.34
CA ASP A 195 -16.99 5.74 -7.64
C ASP A 195 -16.89 4.91 -6.36
N SER A 196 -17.19 5.52 -5.23
CA SER A 196 -17.13 4.86 -3.92
C SER A 196 -18.14 3.72 -3.88
N THR A 197 -17.72 2.53 -4.29
CA THR A 197 -18.51 1.30 -4.17
C THR A 197 -18.42 0.79 -2.73
N GLY A 198 -19.10 1.50 -1.83
CA GLY A 198 -19.51 0.93 -0.55
C GLY A 198 -20.49 -0.21 -0.81
N THR A 199 -19.99 -1.40 -1.08
CA THR A 199 -20.81 -2.61 -1.25
C THR A 199 -20.69 -3.46 0.01
N THR A 200 -21.46 -3.11 1.04
CA THR A 200 -21.78 -4.04 2.11
C THR A 200 -22.75 -5.08 1.57
N THR A 201 -22.27 -6.29 1.28
CA THR A 201 -23.14 -7.47 1.13
C THR A 201 -23.61 -7.95 2.49
N GLY A 202 -24.54 -7.19 3.09
CA GLY A 202 -25.31 -7.60 4.26
C GLY A 202 -26.64 -8.24 3.82
N GLY A 203 -26.74 -9.56 3.96
CA GLY A 203 -28.00 -10.30 3.83
C GLY A 203 -29.07 -9.76 4.79
N GLY A 204 -30.30 -9.66 4.29
CA GLY A 204 -31.39 -8.96 4.97
C GLY A 204 -31.87 -9.55 6.29
N GLY A 205 -32.46 -8.68 7.12
CA GLY A 205 -33.31 -9.09 8.24
C GLY A 205 -33.47 -8.05 9.34
N GLY A 206 -34.50 -7.19 9.24
CA GLY A 206 -35.29 -6.73 10.39
C GLY A 206 -34.78 -5.58 11.27
N GLY A 207 -35.37 -4.39 11.06
CA GLY A 207 -35.92 -3.47 12.07
C GLY A 207 -35.08 -2.98 13.26
N GLY A 208 -34.97 -1.65 13.42
CA GLY A 208 -34.70 -1.03 14.71
C GLY A 208 -33.99 0.32 14.64
N MET A 209 -34.58 1.34 15.26
CA MET A 209 -34.09 2.71 15.37
C MET A 209 -32.83 2.81 16.26
N GLY A 210 -31.93 3.77 15.98
CA GLY A 210 -31.13 4.43 17.02
C GLY A 210 -29.67 4.77 16.71
N GLY A 211 -29.35 6.07 16.73
CA GLY A 211 -28.15 6.63 17.39
C GLY A 211 -26.83 6.59 16.63
N GLY A 212 -26.16 7.74 16.57
CA GLY A 212 -24.91 7.95 15.82
C GLY A 212 -23.71 7.12 16.27
N SER A 213 -22.78 6.93 15.33
CA SER A 213 -21.35 6.72 15.54
C SER A 213 -20.63 6.88 14.20
N ASP A 214 -19.40 7.32 14.31
CA ASP A 214 -18.55 7.89 13.28
C ASP A 214 -18.17 6.90 12.17
N MET A 215 -18.26 7.36 10.92
CA MET A 215 -17.90 6.57 9.73
C MET A 215 -16.38 6.62 9.53
N ALA A 216 -15.66 5.76 10.25
CA ALA A 216 -14.27 5.42 9.97
C ALA A 216 -14.20 4.54 8.71
N GLY A 217 -14.15 5.18 7.55
CA GLY A 217 -13.94 4.50 6.27
C GLY A 217 -12.46 4.39 5.96
N GLY A 218 -11.79 3.36 6.47
CA GLY A 218 -10.49 2.96 5.94
C GLY A 218 -10.64 2.61 4.46
N PHE A 219 -9.72 3.06 3.61
CA PHE A 219 -9.62 2.62 2.22
C PHE A 219 -9.14 1.17 2.19
N GLY A 220 -9.99 0.25 2.61
CA GLY A 220 -9.84 -1.17 2.37
C GLY A 220 -9.99 -1.42 0.88
N GLY A 221 -9.01 -2.08 0.27
CA GLY A 221 -9.17 -2.67 -1.05
C GLY A 221 -10.27 -3.71 -0.99
N SER A 222 -11.52 -3.30 -1.25
CA SER A 222 -12.65 -4.21 -1.32
C SER A 222 -12.60 -4.98 -2.63
N VAL A 223 -12.24 -6.26 -2.52
CA VAL A 223 -12.37 -7.29 -3.55
C VAL A 223 -13.84 -7.64 -3.76
N GLY A 224 -14.35 -7.31 -4.94
CA GLY A 224 -15.66 -7.74 -5.43
C GLY A 224 -15.84 -7.31 -6.89
N GLY A 225 -15.75 -8.28 -7.81
CA GLY A 225 -15.95 -8.05 -9.25
C GLY A 225 -17.37 -7.54 -9.56
N PRO A 226 -17.55 -6.82 -10.68
CA PRO A 226 -17.63 -7.48 -11.98
C PRO A 226 -16.99 -6.74 -13.18
N GLU A 227 -16.82 -7.51 -14.25
CA GLU A 227 -16.68 -7.16 -15.68
C GLU A 227 -15.94 -5.88 -16.13
N SER A 228 -14.80 -6.15 -16.79
CA SER A 228 -14.17 -5.37 -17.87
C SER A 228 -13.92 -3.88 -17.61
N GLY A 229 -12.83 -3.60 -16.91
CA GLY A 229 -12.09 -2.36 -17.04
C GLY A 229 -10.61 -2.65 -16.98
N ASN A 230 -9.89 -2.56 -18.11
CA ASN A 230 -8.44 -2.55 -18.12
C ASN A 230 -7.97 -1.24 -17.45
N GLY A 231 -7.88 -1.23 -16.12
CA GLY A 231 -7.30 -0.13 -15.38
C GLY A 231 -5.79 -0.09 -15.63
N SER A 232 -5.29 1.01 -16.18
CA SER A 232 -3.85 1.31 -16.20
C SER A 232 -3.47 1.96 -14.88
N VAL A 233 -2.45 1.45 -14.20
CA VAL A 233 -1.89 2.10 -13.00
C VAL A 233 -0.85 3.11 -13.46
N SER A 234 -1.18 4.39 -13.31
CA SER A 234 -0.33 5.50 -13.68
C SER A 234 0.51 5.94 -12.48
N VAL A 235 1.78 5.52 -12.41
CA VAL A 235 2.69 5.90 -11.33
C VAL A 235 3.65 7.00 -11.79
N GLY A 236 3.62 8.16 -11.13
CA GLY A 236 4.53 9.27 -11.43
C GLY A 236 5.92 9.08 -10.83
N ARG A 237 6.89 9.85 -11.33
CA ARG A 237 8.29 9.81 -10.88
C ARG A 237 8.42 10.22 -9.42
N LEU A 238 9.19 9.44 -8.64
CA LEU A 238 9.80 9.90 -7.40
C LEU A 238 10.77 11.05 -7.76
N GLY A 239 10.37 12.28 -7.45
CA GLY A 239 11.27 13.43 -7.49
C GLY A 239 12.12 13.46 -6.23
N ALA A 240 13.45 13.46 -6.41
CA ALA A 240 14.40 13.87 -5.39
C ALA A 240 14.26 15.36 -5.08
#